data_AF-A0A960M7Z3-F1
#
_entry.id   AF-A0A960M7Z3-F1
#
_cell.length_a   1.000
_cell.length_b   1.000
_cell.length_c   1.000
_cell.angle_alpha   90.00
_cell.angle_beta   90.00
_cell.angle_gamma   90.00
#
_symmetry.space_group_name_H-M   'P 1'
#
loop_
_entity.id
_entity.type
_entity.pdbx_description
1 polymer ?
#
loop_
_entity_poly.entity_id
_entity_poly.type
_entity_poly.pdbx_seq_one_letter_code
_entity_poly.pdbx_strand_id
1 'polypeptide(L)'
;MIGKKFRLDQLERRGNKFLYKGHLWTPNMPIKSTRKNKKMMVMATKMVRGIRYGKIIHFGECGYGHNYSKQAKVNFLKRTAYIRDKYGRLTKNDRWSANYWSRKVLWPKDKPCNGPKITRRAA
;
A
#
# COMPACT_ATOMS: atom_id res chain seq x y z
N MET A 1 -1.99 12.30 9.11
CA MET A 1 -1.32 11.37 10.05
C MET A 1 -0.29 10.49 9.34
N ILE A 2 1.00 10.70 9.60
CA ILE A 2 2.08 9.80 9.17
C ILE A 2 2.02 8.59 10.12
N GLY A 3 1.64 7.41 9.63
CA GLY A 3 1.59 6.20 10.48
C GLY A 3 2.95 5.96 11.17
N LYS A 4 2.91 5.64 12.47
CA LYS A 4 4.11 5.37 13.29
C LYS A 4 4.90 4.22 12.66
N LYS A 5 6.19 4.45 12.39
CA LYS A 5 7.13 3.40 11.99
C LYS A 5 7.60 2.64 13.24
N PHE A 6 7.94 1.38 13.07
CA PHE A 6 8.45 0.50 14.13
C PHE A 6 9.66 -0.29 13.59
N ARG A 7 10.58 -0.68 14.46
CA ARG A 7 11.72 -1.49 14.04
C ARG A 7 11.29 -2.95 13.92
N LEU A 8 11.75 -3.66 12.89
CA LEU A 8 11.39 -5.06 12.68
C LEU A 8 12.16 -6.03 13.57
N ASP A 9 13.35 -5.64 14.02
CA ASP A 9 14.20 -6.43 14.94
C ASP A 9 13.61 -6.54 16.35
N GLN A 10 12.71 -5.63 16.72
CA GLN A 10 11.98 -5.64 17.98
C GLN A 10 10.70 -6.50 17.96
N LEU A 11 10.36 -7.10 16.82
CA LEU A 11 9.14 -7.89 16.68
C LEU A 11 9.45 -9.38 16.78
N GLU A 12 8.52 -10.15 17.34
CA GLU A 12 8.57 -11.60 17.29
C GLU A 12 8.55 -12.06 15.82
N ARG A 13 9.54 -12.89 15.46
CA ARG A 13 9.70 -13.45 14.12
C ARG A 13 9.31 -14.92 14.12
N ARG A 14 8.37 -15.30 13.25
CA ARG A 14 8.02 -16.71 12.97
C ARG A 14 8.35 -17.02 11.52
N GLY A 15 9.51 -17.66 11.30
CA GLY A 15 10.04 -17.89 9.96
C GLY A 15 10.32 -16.57 9.22
N ASN A 16 9.62 -16.33 8.11
CA ASN A 16 9.71 -15.10 7.30
C ASN A 16 8.68 -14.02 7.67
N LYS A 17 7.87 -14.26 8.71
CA LYS A 17 6.79 -13.38 9.14
C LYS A 17 7.11 -12.70 10.47
N PHE A 18 6.48 -11.54 10.70
CA PHE A 18 6.63 -10.74 11.91
C PHE A 18 5.28 -10.52 12.59
N LEU A 19 5.18 -10.83 13.88
CA LEU A 19 3.96 -10.58 14.65
C LEU A 19 3.90 -9.09 15.01
N TYR A 20 2.83 -8.41 14.61
CA TYR A 20 2.60 -7.01 14.93
C TYR A 20 1.10 -6.72 15.05
N LYS A 21 0.70 -6.17 16.20
CA LYS A 21 -0.71 -5.84 16.53
C LYS A 21 -1.67 -7.01 16.31
N GLY A 22 -1.31 -8.19 16.82
CA GLY A 22 -2.14 -9.40 16.71
C GLY A 22 -2.23 -10.01 15.32
N HIS A 23 -1.43 -9.53 14.35
CA HIS A 23 -1.40 -10.07 12.99
C HIS A 23 0.00 -10.53 12.60
N LEU A 24 0.08 -11.67 11.93
CA LEU A 24 1.34 -12.25 11.45
C LEU A 24 1.61 -11.78 10.02
N TRP A 25 2.55 -10.85 9.87
CA TRP A 25 2.79 -10.17 8.59
C TRP A 25 3.92 -10.81 7.79
N THR A 26 3.65 -11.11 6.53
CA THR A 26 4.71 -11.23 5.52
C THR A 26 5.07 -9.82 5.02
N PRO A 27 6.31 -9.34 5.20
CA PRO A 27 6.70 -7.99 4.80
C PRO A 27 6.46 -7.71 3.31
N ASN A 28 6.00 -6.50 3.00
CA ASN A 28 5.73 -6.04 1.62
C ASN A 28 4.72 -6.90 0.83
N MET A 29 3.92 -7.71 1.53
CA MET A 29 2.84 -8.51 0.93
C MET A 29 1.48 -7.90 1.31
N PRO A 30 0.78 -7.26 0.35
CA PRO A 30 -0.52 -6.67 0.62
C PRO A 30 -1.60 -7.72 0.89
N ILE A 31 -2.45 -7.41 1.88
CA ILE A 31 -3.61 -8.22 2.27
C ILE A 31 -4.84 -7.33 2.40
N LYS A 32 -6.03 -7.91 2.57
CA LYS A 32 -7.26 -7.13 2.80
C LYS A 32 -7.11 -6.24 4.02
N SER A 33 -7.54 -4.99 3.92
CA SER A 33 -7.48 -4.04 5.03
C SER A 33 -8.50 -4.35 6.10
N THR A 34 -8.11 -4.19 7.37
CA THR A 34 -9.02 -4.21 8.53
C THR A 34 -9.84 -2.92 8.70
N ARG A 35 -9.47 -1.84 8.02
CA ARG A 35 -10.28 -0.60 8.00
C ARG A 35 -11.42 -0.71 6.99
N LYS A 36 -12.65 -0.48 7.43
CA LYS A 36 -13.91 -0.58 6.63
C LYS A 36 -13.85 0.12 5.27
N ASN A 37 -13.21 1.28 5.22
CA ASN A 37 -13.16 2.16 4.05
C ASN A 37 -11.92 1.95 3.17
N LYS A 38 -11.03 1.02 3.52
CA LYS A 38 -9.82 0.76 2.74
C LYS A 38 -9.85 -0.64 2.13
N LYS A 39 -9.36 -0.77 0.90
CA LYS A 39 -9.34 -2.06 0.19
C LYS A 39 -8.26 -2.98 0.77
N MET A 40 -7.04 -2.48 0.80
CA MET A 40 -5.84 -3.26 1.08
C MET A 40 -5.00 -2.61 2.17
N MET A 41 -4.23 -3.42 2.86
CA MET A 41 -3.20 -2.97 3.78
C MET A 41 -1.92 -3.77 3.60
N VAL A 42 -0.80 -3.21 4.05
CA VAL A 42 0.51 -3.84 3.92
C VAL A 42 1.44 -3.38 5.04
N MET A 43 2.26 -4.30 5.56
CA MET A 43 3.44 -3.95 6.33
C MET A 43 4.58 -3.61 5.35
N ALA A 44 4.70 -2.34 5.02
CA ALA A 44 5.74 -1.87 4.12
C ALA A 44 7.05 -1.65 4.87
N THR A 45 8.15 -2.14 4.31
CA THR A 45 9.47 -2.05 4.96
C THR A 45 10.46 -1.19 4.19
N LYS A 46 11.36 -0.54 4.93
CA LYS A 46 12.50 0.23 4.42
C LYS A 46 13.69 0.13 5.37
N MET A 47 14.90 0.25 4.80
CA MET A 47 16.11 0.50 5.58
C MET A 47 16.20 1.98 5.92
N VAL A 48 16.50 2.30 7.17
CA VAL A 48 16.78 3.66 7.64
C VAL A 48 18.00 3.58 8.54
N ARG A 49 19.11 4.19 8.11
CA ARG A 49 20.40 4.16 8.84
C ARG A 49 20.80 2.73 9.24
N GLY A 50 20.81 1.80 8.28
CA GLY A 50 21.18 0.40 8.53
C GLY A 50 20.13 -0.46 9.25
N ILE A 51 19.06 0.11 9.79
CA ILE A 51 18.02 -0.63 10.52
C ILE A 51 16.78 -0.83 9.64
N ARG A 52 16.19 -2.03 9.65
CA ARG A 52 14.95 -2.31 8.94
C ARG A 52 13.73 -1.87 9.76
N TYR A 53 12.95 -0.95 9.20
CA TYR A 53 11.70 -0.45 9.78
C TYR A 53 10.48 -0.90 8.99
N GLY A 54 9.37 -1.03 9.68
CA GLY A 54 8.05 -1.34 9.16
C GLY A 54 7.07 -0.18 9.39
N LYS A 55 6.07 -0.09 8.50
CA LYS A 55 4.95 0.83 8.64
C LYS A 55 3.71 0.15 8.05
N ILE A 56 2.60 0.17 8.79
CA ILE A 56 1.32 -0.29 8.27
C ILE A 56 0.70 0.80 7.40
N ILE A 57 0.36 0.45 6.17
CA ILE A 57 -0.24 1.35 5.20
C ILE A 57 -1.55 0.73 4.77
N HIS A 58 -2.64 1.47 4.95
CA HIS A 58 -3.92 1.14 4.34
C HIS A 58 -4.10 1.99 3.08
N PHE A 59 -4.52 1.38 1.98
CA PHE A 59 -4.59 2.02 0.68
C PHE A 59 -5.75 1.50 -0.18
N GLY A 60 -6.14 2.31 -1.18
CA GLY A 60 -7.35 2.14 -1.96
C GLY A 60 -8.61 2.46 -1.14
N GLU A 61 -9.47 3.32 -1.66
CA GLU A 61 -10.74 3.68 -1.02
C GLU A 61 -11.86 2.73 -1.47
N CYS A 62 -12.65 2.19 -0.54
CA CYS A 62 -13.86 1.43 -0.89
C CYS A 62 -14.88 2.35 -1.60
N GLY A 63 -15.79 1.79 -2.40
CA GLY A 63 -16.70 2.55 -3.27
C GLY A 63 -16.10 2.92 -4.64
N TYR A 64 -14.79 3.15 -4.72
CA TYR A 64 -14.15 3.50 -6.00
C TYR A 64 -13.68 2.27 -6.78
N GLY A 65 -13.88 2.27 -8.10
CA GLY A 65 -13.28 1.26 -8.98
C GLY A 65 -11.76 1.35 -9.05
N HIS A 66 -11.12 0.26 -9.48
CA HIS A 66 -9.72 0.26 -9.85
C HIS A 66 -9.44 -0.68 -11.03
N ASN A 67 -8.47 -0.34 -11.87
CA ASN A 67 -8.01 -1.14 -13.00
C ASN A 67 -9.12 -1.63 -13.96
N TYR A 68 -10.24 -0.91 -14.05
CA TYR A 68 -11.43 -1.36 -14.80
C TYR A 68 -11.45 -0.95 -16.28
N SER A 69 -10.55 -0.05 -16.70
CA SER A 69 -10.37 0.28 -18.13
C SER A 69 -8.96 0.83 -18.39
N LYS A 70 -8.50 0.70 -19.64
CA LYS A 70 -7.21 1.22 -20.10
C LYS A 70 -7.11 2.73 -19.89
N GLN A 71 -8.15 3.48 -20.29
CA GLN A 71 -8.20 4.93 -20.14
C GLN A 71 -8.13 5.37 -18.67
N ALA A 72 -8.91 4.73 -17.79
CA ALA A 72 -8.90 5.05 -16.37
C ALA A 72 -7.52 4.78 -15.74
N LYS A 73 -6.84 3.70 -16.16
CA LYS A 73 -5.48 3.39 -15.70
C LYS A 73 -4.49 4.46 -16.12
N VAL A 74 -4.48 4.84 -17.40
CA VAL A 74 -3.56 5.88 -17.91
C VAL A 74 -3.77 7.18 -17.15
N ASN A 75 -5.01 7.63 -16.99
CA ASN A 75 -5.34 8.86 -16.26
C ASN A 75 -4.91 8.79 -14.79
N PHE A 76 -5.20 7.68 -14.11
CA PHE A 76 -4.79 7.49 -12.72
C PHE A 76 -3.27 7.51 -12.59
N LEU A 77 -2.54 6.79 -13.44
CA LEU A 77 -1.09 6.72 -13.41
C LEU A 77 -0.44 8.06 -13.75
N LYS A 78 -0.98 8.83 -14.70
CA LYS A 78 -0.49 10.17 -15.05
C LYS A 78 -0.63 11.13 -13.87
N ARG A 79 -1.84 11.26 -13.31
CA ARG A 79 -2.11 12.17 -12.19
C ARG A 79 -1.30 11.82 -10.95
N THR A 80 -1.20 10.54 -10.62
CA THR A 80 -0.52 10.10 -9.39
C THR A 80 1.00 10.06 -9.52
N ALA A 81 1.57 10.24 -10.72
CA ALA A 81 3.02 10.17 -10.93
C ALA A 81 3.80 11.32 -10.29
N TYR A 82 3.14 12.46 -10.03
CA TYR A 82 3.76 13.70 -9.57
C TYR A 82 3.38 14.09 -8.14
N ILE A 83 2.62 13.24 -7.43
CA ILE A 83 2.27 13.49 -6.03
C ILE A 83 3.55 13.44 -5.18
N ARG A 84 3.87 14.53 -4.49
CA ARG A 84 5.04 14.66 -3.61
C ARG A 84 4.66 14.58 -2.13
N ASP A 85 5.59 14.15 -1.31
CA ASP A 85 5.47 14.27 0.16
C ASP A 85 5.85 15.69 0.63
N LYS A 86 5.74 15.93 1.94
CA LYS A 86 6.08 17.22 2.55
C LYS A 86 7.55 17.65 2.40
N TYR A 87 8.41 16.76 1.91
CA TYR A 87 9.83 17.01 1.64
C TYR A 87 10.10 17.10 0.14
N GLY A 88 9.07 17.22 -0.70
CA GLY A 88 9.19 17.32 -2.15
C GLY A 88 9.50 16.00 -2.87
N ARG A 89 9.50 14.85 -2.18
CA ARG A 89 9.89 13.55 -2.80
C ARG A 89 8.68 12.87 -3.43
N LEU A 90 8.88 12.23 -4.59
CA LEU A 90 7.80 11.54 -5.30
C LEU A 90 7.29 10.32 -4.52
N THR A 91 6.01 10.35 -4.16
CA THR A 91 5.37 9.27 -3.39
C THR A 91 5.25 7.98 -4.18
N LYS A 92 5.14 8.03 -5.52
CA LYS A 92 5.13 6.82 -6.37
C LYS A 92 6.38 5.93 -6.21
N ASN A 93 7.49 6.48 -5.70
CA ASN A 93 8.75 5.77 -5.46
C ASN A 93 8.94 5.41 -3.97
N ASP A 94 8.02 5.82 -3.11
CA ASP A 94 8.10 5.61 -1.67
C ASP A 94 7.22 4.44 -1.24
N ARG A 95 7.85 3.29 -0.91
CA ARG A 95 7.18 2.12 -0.30
C ARG A 95 6.39 2.45 0.97
N TRP A 96 6.70 3.55 1.67
CA TRP A 96 5.96 4.03 2.84
C TRP A 96 4.76 4.93 2.52
N SER A 97 4.41 5.06 1.24
CA SER A 97 3.25 5.80 0.76
C SER A 97 2.13 4.87 0.26
N ALA A 98 0.88 5.31 0.45
CA ALA A 98 -0.28 4.64 -0.13
C ALA A 98 -0.29 4.72 -1.68
N ASN A 99 0.33 5.74 -2.26
CA ASN A 99 0.41 5.91 -3.71
C ASN A 99 1.23 4.81 -4.37
N TYR A 100 2.42 4.51 -3.85
CA TYR A 100 3.27 3.40 -4.30
C TYR A 100 2.46 2.09 -4.38
N TRP A 101 1.78 1.74 -3.28
CA TRP A 101 1.02 0.49 -3.21
C TRP A 101 -0.24 0.50 -4.09
N SER A 102 -0.92 1.63 -4.19
CA SER A 102 -2.08 1.75 -5.10
C SER A 102 -1.67 1.55 -6.55
N ARG A 103 -0.55 2.15 -6.98
CA ARG A 103 0.01 1.95 -8.34
C ARG A 103 0.48 0.51 -8.54
N LYS A 104 1.15 -0.09 -7.56
CA LYS A 104 1.69 -1.45 -7.67
C LYS A 104 0.61 -2.54 -7.69
N VAL A 105 -0.43 -2.38 -6.89
CA VAL A 105 -1.41 -3.44 -6.58
C VAL A 105 -2.74 -3.20 -7.26
N LEU A 106 -3.28 -1.98 -7.16
CA LEU A 106 -4.61 -1.64 -7.64
C LEU A 106 -4.62 -1.06 -9.05
N TRP A 107 -3.51 -0.47 -9.51
CA TRP A 107 -3.36 0.08 -10.86
C TRP A 107 -2.06 -0.37 -11.54
N PRO A 108 -1.75 -1.69 -11.53
CA PRO A 108 -0.52 -2.21 -12.11
C PRO A 108 -0.41 -1.83 -13.60
N LYS A 109 0.75 -1.29 -13.98
CA LYS A 109 1.03 -0.86 -15.37
C LYS A 109 0.92 -2.03 -16.34
N ASP A 110 1.51 -3.16 -15.98
CA ASP A 110 1.77 -4.29 -16.90
C ASP A 110 0.75 -5.44 -16.76
N LYS A 111 -0.44 -5.17 -16.20
CA LYS A 111 -1.52 -6.16 -16.10
C LYS A 111 -2.74 -5.75 -16.91
N PRO A 112 -3.59 -6.69 -17.36
CA PRO A 112 -4.85 -6.36 -18.03
C PRO A 112 -5.77 -5.51 -17.15
N CYS A 113 -6.64 -4.72 -17.78
CA CYS A 113 -7.59 -3.84 -17.11
C CYS A 113 -8.93 -4.54 -16.89
N ASN A 114 -8.97 -5.50 -15.97
CA ASN A 114 -10.15 -6.31 -15.63
C ASN A 114 -10.60 -6.12 -14.18
N GLY A 115 -10.18 -5.03 -13.54
CA GLY A 115 -10.56 -4.71 -12.17
C GLY A 115 -12.01 -4.22 -12.07
N PRO A 116 -12.54 -4.15 -10.83
CA PRO A 116 -13.93 -3.79 -10.61
C PRO A 116 -14.18 -2.28 -10.80
N LYS A 117 -15.32 -1.92 -11.39
CA LYS A 117 -15.79 -0.52 -11.51
C LYS A 117 -16.20 0.10 -10.16
N ILE A 118 -16.61 -0.72 -9.20
CA ILE A 118 -16.97 -0.35 -7.83
C ILE A 118 -16.47 -1.46 -6.90
N THR A 119 -15.94 -1.12 -5.73
CA THR A 119 -15.72 -2.12 -4.68
C THR A 119 -16.64 -1.85 -3.50
N ARG A 120 -17.36 -2.85 -3.02
CA ARG A 120 -18.21 -2.67 -1.84
C ARG A 120 -17.37 -2.42 -0.60
N ARG A 121 -17.92 -1.69 0.36
CA ARG A 121 -17.34 -1.60 1.71
C ARG A 121 -17.33 -3.00 2.33
N ALA A 122 -16.40 -3.27 3.23
CA ALA A 122 -16.56 -4.42 4.11
C ALA A 122 -17.87 -4.21 4.91
N ALA A 123 -18.67 -5.26 5.04
CA ALA A 123 -19.84 -5.27 5.91
C ALA A 123 -19.42 -4.81 7.31
#